data_AF-A0AAD9QIL5-F1
#
_entry.id   AF-A0AAD9QIL5-F1
#
_cell.length_a   1.000
_cell.length_b   1.000
_cell.length_c   1.000
_cell.angle_alpha   90.00
_cell.angle_beta   90.00
_cell.angle_gamma   90.00
#
_symmetry.space_group_name_H-M   'P 1'
#
loop_
_entity.id
_entity.type
_entity.pdbx_description
1 polymer ?
#
loop_
_entity_poly.entity_id
_entity_poly.type
_entity_poly.pdbx_seq_one_letter_code
_entity_poly.pdbx_strand_id
1 'polypeptide(L)'
;MHPYLINSVFNFTEEPCSRCEGFRNERDSARRKNQILEKEIQVLKKKSEDYQRISQELQKGLESVKEEQRNLQLLSENLEAAKKEQQEKIGQLKRKNEEPEKMIIKNTSEFEKILASEQKLRKVLDCLEKSLANFKAKNVDLENMSEEKKPLHEDRNAERSKCDDLTAEIRRLNLRLSPKMAGRIHYYSKDFYINGVVYALTTNFRGPNSTQTRIIATRSSDEEGKATDILENRVDREIVSGTKAEEQSWWCVDLTENYALYLTHYTLRHGPKTNISYLLNWRLEGSLDGQSWQTLRRHDNDRGLTGNHPYRRCTWAIDGNVNAFRYFRILQTGKNSSGRFGIFLSGIELYGVLIEIGS
;
A
#
# COMPACT_ATOMS: atom_id res chain seq x y z
N MET A 1 93.60 51.55 -113.50
CA MET A 1 94.57 52.44 -112.80
C MET A 1 95.42 51.51 -111.93
N HIS A 2 96.56 50.96 -112.37
CA HIS A 2 97.88 51.61 -112.54
C HIS A 2 98.35 52.33 -111.26
N PRO A 3 99.66 52.42 -111.00
CA PRO A 3 100.64 51.43 -110.50
C PRO A 3 101.37 51.97 -109.24
N TYR A 4 102.24 51.25 -108.50
CA TYR A 4 103.71 51.26 -108.62
C TYR A 4 104.28 50.44 -107.42
N LEU A 5 104.94 49.30 -107.67
CA LEU A 5 106.41 49.06 -107.68
C LEU A 5 107.07 49.07 -106.29
N ILE A 6 107.59 47.93 -105.79
CA ILE A 6 108.99 47.42 -105.94
C ILE A 6 109.58 47.40 -104.50
N ASN A 7 110.36 46.46 -103.97
CA ASN A 7 111.09 45.24 -104.32
C ASN A 7 111.50 44.68 -102.92
N SER A 8 111.81 43.42 -102.63
CA SER A 8 112.71 42.54 -103.36
C SER A 8 112.78 41.18 -102.63
N VAL A 9 112.71 40.10 -103.41
CA VAL A 9 113.66 38.98 -103.39
C VAL A 9 113.58 38.01 -102.19
N PHE A 10 113.02 36.81 -102.42
CA PHE A 10 113.80 35.57 -102.64
C PHE A 10 112.83 34.43 -103.02
N ASN A 11 112.78 34.12 -104.31
CA ASN A 11 112.27 32.85 -104.82
C ASN A 11 113.33 31.78 -104.50
N PHE A 12 113.10 30.96 -103.49
CA PHE A 12 113.79 29.68 -103.35
C PHE A 12 112.84 28.58 -103.81
N THR A 13 113.27 27.89 -104.85
CA THR A 13 112.70 26.66 -105.39
C THR A 13 112.53 25.62 -104.28
N GLU A 14 111.36 24.98 -104.30
CA GLU A 14 110.96 23.94 -103.37
C GLU A 14 111.82 22.68 -103.52
N GLU A 15 112.71 22.43 -102.55
CA GLU A 15 113.19 21.08 -102.26
C GLU A 15 112.49 20.58 -100.97
N PRO A 16 111.86 19.40 -100.97
CA PRO A 16 111.14 18.90 -99.80
C PRO A 16 112.13 18.54 -98.67
N CYS A 17 112.26 19.41 -97.68
CA CYS A 17 112.96 19.11 -96.44
C CYS A 17 112.14 18.12 -95.60
N SER A 18 112.63 16.89 -95.44
CA SER A 18 111.99 15.80 -94.67
C SER A 18 111.64 16.20 -93.23
N ARG A 19 112.47 17.05 -92.62
CA ARG A 19 112.23 17.61 -91.28
C ARG A 19 111.02 18.56 -91.26
N CYS A 20 110.82 19.38 -92.30
CA CYS A 20 109.66 20.26 -92.45
C CYS A 20 108.38 19.47 -92.76
N GLU A 21 108.48 18.32 -93.40
CA GLU A 21 107.34 17.42 -93.67
C GLU A 21 106.87 16.68 -92.42
N GLY A 22 107.81 16.21 -91.56
CA GLY A 22 107.49 15.65 -90.25
C GLY A 22 106.71 16.63 -89.35
N PHE A 23 107.18 17.87 -89.23
CA PHE A 23 106.47 18.91 -88.48
C PHE A 23 105.09 19.27 -89.07
N ARG A 24 104.93 19.21 -90.41
CA ARG A 24 103.62 19.40 -91.06
C ARG A 24 102.65 18.27 -90.73
N ASN A 25 103.11 17.01 -90.76
CA ASN A 25 102.30 15.85 -90.41
C ASN A 25 101.87 15.85 -88.93
N GLU A 26 102.76 16.24 -88.03
CA GLU A 26 102.44 16.42 -86.60
C GLU A 26 101.42 17.55 -86.38
N ARG A 27 101.58 18.69 -87.06
CA ARG A 27 100.64 19.81 -87.01
C ARG A 27 99.26 19.39 -87.51
N ASP A 28 99.18 18.67 -88.63
CA ASP A 28 97.91 18.23 -89.19
C ASP A 28 97.26 17.13 -88.33
N SER A 29 98.05 16.28 -87.69
CA SER A 29 97.59 15.31 -86.68
C SER A 29 97.01 16.02 -85.43
N ALA A 30 97.73 17.01 -84.90
CA ALA A 30 97.26 17.83 -83.79
C ALA A 30 95.97 18.60 -84.15
N ARG A 31 95.90 19.14 -85.37
CA ARG A 31 94.69 19.80 -85.88
C ARG A 31 93.48 18.86 -85.92
N ARG A 32 93.66 17.63 -86.40
CA ARG A 32 92.59 16.60 -86.39
C ARG A 32 92.16 16.24 -84.98
N LYS A 33 93.10 16.06 -84.04
CA LYS A 33 92.79 15.81 -82.62
C LYS A 33 92.02 16.97 -81.99
N ASN A 34 92.43 18.21 -82.25
CA ASN A 34 91.73 19.39 -81.75
C ASN A 34 90.31 19.48 -82.31
N GLN A 35 90.09 19.17 -83.59
CA GLN A 35 88.74 19.12 -84.17
C GLN A 35 87.85 18.04 -83.54
N ILE A 36 88.40 16.89 -83.15
CA ILE A 36 87.66 15.83 -82.44
C ILE A 36 87.31 16.30 -81.03
N LEU A 37 88.27 16.85 -80.30
CA LEU A 37 88.06 17.40 -78.95
C LEU A 37 87.02 18.54 -78.95
N GLU A 38 87.03 19.42 -79.96
CA GLU A 38 86.03 20.47 -80.12
C GLU A 38 84.61 19.89 -80.27
N LYS A 39 84.45 18.81 -81.06
CA LYS A 39 83.16 18.11 -81.20
C LYS A 39 82.74 17.45 -79.89
N GLU A 40 83.66 16.82 -79.16
CA GLU A 40 83.37 16.21 -77.85
C GLU A 40 82.96 17.27 -76.81
N ILE A 41 83.66 18.40 -76.77
CA ILE A 41 83.31 19.56 -75.92
C ILE A 41 81.91 20.06 -76.27
N GLN A 42 81.57 20.14 -77.56
CA GLN A 42 80.24 20.56 -78.00
C GLN A 42 79.14 19.58 -77.54
N VAL A 43 79.39 18.26 -77.61
CA VAL A 43 78.47 17.23 -77.11
C VAL A 43 78.32 17.33 -75.59
N LEU A 44 79.41 17.52 -74.84
CA LEU A 44 79.38 17.67 -73.39
C LEU A 44 78.65 18.94 -72.95
N LYS A 45 78.81 20.05 -73.68
CA LYS A 45 78.03 21.28 -73.44
C LYS A 45 76.53 21.04 -73.59
N LYS A 46 76.11 20.38 -74.68
CA LYS A 46 74.69 20.05 -74.89
C LYS A 46 74.15 19.16 -73.77
N LYS A 47 74.89 18.14 -73.34
CA LYS A 47 74.51 17.31 -72.18
C LYS A 47 74.39 18.12 -70.89
N SER A 48 75.33 19.04 -70.63
CA SER A 48 75.29 19.93 -69.47
C SER A 48 74.04 20.82 -69.48
N GLU A 49 73.67 21.36 -70.63
CA GLU A 49 72.45 22.15 -70.81
C GLU A 49 71.19 21.31 -70.57
N ASP A 50 71.15 20.07 -71.07
CA ASP A 50 70.05 19.14 -70.83
C ASP A 50 69.93 18.79 -69.33
N TYR A 51 71.05 18.53 -68.64
CA TYR A 51 71.06 18.31 -67.18
C TYR A 51 70.56 19.54 -66.41
N GLN A 52 70.97 20.74 -66.82
CA GLN A 52 70.49 21.98 -66.19
C GLN A 52 68.98 22.13 -66.37
N ARG A 53 68.44 21.82 -67.56
CA ARG A 53 66.99 21.84 -67.82
C ARG A 53 66.25 20.85 -66.92
N ILE A 54 66.69 19.60 -66.86
CA ILE A 54 66.09 18.56 -66.02
C ILE A 54 66.14 18.96 -64.54
N SER A 55 67.27 19.50 -64.07
CA SER A 55 67.41 19.96 -62.69
C SER A 55 66.42 21.08 -62.35
N GLN A 56 66.17 22.01 -63.27
CA GLN A 56 65.19 23.09 -63.08
C GLN A 56 63.76 22.55 -63.06
N GLU A 57 63.43 21.59 -63.92
CA GLU A 57 62.11 20.93 -63.93
C GLU A 57 61.85 20.15 -62.64
N LEU A 58 62.85 19.39 -62.16
CA LEU A 58 62.77 18.68 -60.88
C LEU A 58 62.60 19.64 -59.70
N GLN A 59 63.29 20.78 -59.72
CA GLN A 59 63.15 21.79 -58.66
C GLN A 59 61.74 22.41 -58.64
N LYS A 60 61.17 22.70 -59.81
CA LYS A 60 59.77 23.16 -59.93
C LYS A 60 58.79 22.09 -59.44
N GLY A 61 58.99 20.84 -59.83
CA GLY A 61 58.17 19.71 -59.38
C GLY A 61 58.23 19.53 -57.87
N LEU A 62 59.43 19.62 -57.27
CA LEU A 62 59.61 19.53 -55.83
C LEU A 62 58.88 20.64 -55.09
N GLU A 63 58.91 21.88 -55.59
CA GLU A 63 58.19 22.99 -54.95
C GLU A 63 56.67 22.81 -55.05
N SER A 64 56.16 22.30 -56.18
CA SER A 64 54.75 21.94 -56.35
C SER A 64 54.30 20.89 -55.32
N VAL A 65 55.08 19.82 -55.15
CA VAL A 65 54.77 18.76 -54.18
C VAL A 65 54.82 19.26 -52.74
N LYS A 66 55.76 20.14 -52.41
CA LYS A 66 55.82 20.77 -51.08
C LYS A 66 54.58 21.60 -50.80
N GLU A 67 54.08 22.34 -51.78
CA GLU A 67 52.88 23.14 -51.63
C GLU A 67 51.63 22.26 -51.45
N GLU A 68 51.50 21.18 -52.22
CA GLU A 68 50.45 20.17 -52.02
C GLU A 68 50.52 19.55 -50.62
N GLN A 69 51.72 19.24 -50.13
CA GLN A 69 51.91 18.70 -48.78
C GLN A 69 51.45 19.69 -47.69
N ARG A 70 51.76 20.99 -47.84
CA ARG A 70 51.27 22.03 -46.91
C ARG A 70 49.75 22.13 -46.93
N ASN A 71 49.14 22.10 -48.12
CA ASN A 71 47.69 22.14 -48.27
C ASN A 71 47.02 20.93 -47.62
N LEU A 72 47.58 19.73 -47.80
CA LEU A 72 47.10 18.51 -47.14
C LEU A 72 47.25 18.58 -45.61
N GLN A 73 48.34 19.13 -45.11
CA GLN A 73 48.54 19.32 -43.69
C GLN A 73 47.50 20.27 -43.09
N LEU A 74 47.26 21.41 -43.74
CA LEU A 74 46.23 22.37 -43.33
C LEU A 74 44.82 21.74 -43.36
N LEU A 75 44.53 20.94 -44.39
CA LEU A 75 43.24 20.22 -44.48
C LEU A 75 43.09 19.20 -43.34
N SER A 76 44.14 18.47 -43.00
CA SER A 76 44.14 17.51 -41.89
C SER A 76 43.89 18.21 -40.55
N GLU A 77 44.53 19.35 -40.31
CA GLU A 77 44.34 20.15 -39.08
C GLU A 77 42.90 20.66 -38.96
N ASN A 78 42.33 21.16 -40.06
CA ASN A 78 40.94 21.60 -40.12
C ASN A 78 39.95 20.45 -39.86
N LEU A 79 40.20 19.27 -40.43
CA LEU A 79 39.35 18.10 -40.20
C LEU A 79 39.35 17.69 -38.73
N GLU A 80 40.51 17.75 -38.08
CA GLU A 80 40.63 17.35 -36.69
C GLU A 80 40.04 18.38 -35.72
N ALA A 81 40.10 19.67 -36.06
CA ALA A 81 39.33 20.70 -35.38
C ALA A 81 37.81 20.48 -35.52
N ALA A 82 37.32 20.22 -36.73
CA ALA A 82 35.89 19.96 -36.98
C ALA A 82 35.39 18.71 -36.23
N LYS A 83 36.20 17.65 -36.19
CA LYS A 83 35.91 16.41 -35.45
C LYS A 83 35.80 16.69 -33.95
N LYS A 84 36.70 17.49 -33.38
CA LYS A 84 36.66 17.89 -31.97
C LYS A 84 35.40 18.69 -31.64
N GLU A 85 35.01 19.63 -32.51
CA GLU A 85 33.78 20.40 -32.36
C GLU A 85 32.53 19.49 -32.40
N GLN A 86 32.49 18.52 -33.31
CA GLN A 86 31.40 17.54 -33.37
C GLN A 86 31.33 16.67 -32.12
N GLN A 87 32.47 16.21 -31.60
CA GLN A 87 32.52 15.43 -30.35
C GLN A 87 31.97 16.22 -29.16
N GLU A 88 32.28 17.52 -29.08
CA GLU A 88 31.74 18.39 -28.04
C GLU A 88 30.22 18.54 -28.17
N LYS A 89 29.70 18.78 -29.39
CA LYS A 89 28.26 18.85 -29.66
C LYS A 89 27.54 17.56 -29.25
N ILE A 90 28.11 16.40 -29.59
CA ILE A 90 27.57 15.09 -29.17
C ILE A 90 27.53 15.00 -27.63
N GLY A 91 28.60 15.42 -26.95
CA GLY A 91 28.65 15.44 -25.48
C GLY A 91 27.62 16.38 -24.85
N GLN A 92 27.35 17.53 -25.46
CA GLN A 92 26.30 18.45 -25.01
C GLN A 92 24.89 17.87 -25.22
N LEU A 93 24.63 17.25 -26.37
CA LEU A 93 23.35 16.59 -26.65
C LEU A 93 23.07 15.43 -25.69
N LYS A 94 24.08 14.60 -25.39
CA LYS A 94 23.96 13.54 -24.39
C LYS A 94 23.54 14.09 -23.02
N ARG A 95 24.23 15.13 -22.53
CA ARG A 95 23.89 15.78 -21.26
C ARG A 95 22.47 16.38 -21.25
N LYS A 96 22.04 16.98 -22.36
CA LYS A 96 20.68 17.51 -22.49
C LYS A 96 19.61 16.41 -22.50
N ASN A 97 19.94 15.19 -22.95
CA ASN A 97 19.01 14.06 -22.98
C ASN A 97 18.91 13.34 -21.63
N GLU A 98 19.92 13.42 -20.76
CA GLU A 98 19.90 12.75 -19.45
C GLU A 98 18.73 13.17 -18.54
N GLU A 99 18.39 14.47 -18.52
CA GLU A 99 17.32 14.99 -17.66
C GLU A 99 15.92 14.58 -18.16
N PRO A 100 15.58 14.72 -19.45
CA PRO A 100 14.36 14.13 -20.01
C PRO A 100 14.25 12.63 -19.77
N GLU A 101 15.32 11.86 -19.93
CA GLU A 101 15.31 10.41 -19.69
C GLU A 101 14.98 10.08 -18.23
N LYS A 102 15.61 10.77 -17.27
CA LYS A 102 15.29 10.64 -15.83
C LYS A 102 13.83 11.01 -15.55
N MET A 103 13.32 12.06 -16.19
CA MET A 103 11.94 12.51 -16.01
C MET A 103 10.94 11.49 -16.58
N ILE A 104 11.23 10.89 -17.74
CA ILE A 104 10.44 9.81 -18.31
C ILE A 104 10.38 8.63 -17.35
N ILE A 105 11.53 8.15 -16.85
CA ILE A 105 11.60 7.03 -15.89
C ILE A 105 10.76 7.33 -14.65
N LYS A 106 10.91 8.54 -14.08
CA LYS A 106 10.14 8.96 -12.91
C LYS A 106 8.63 8.94 -13.21
N ASN A 107 8.20 9.58 -14.29
CA ASN A 107 6.79 9.65 -14.66
C ASN A 107 6.20 8.26 -14.93
N THR A 108 6.93 7.37 -15.62
CA THR A 108 6.52 5.98 -15.83
C THR A 108 6.27 5.27 -14.48
N SER A 109 7.18 5.44 -13.51
CA SER A 109 7.00 4.86 -12.17
C SER A 109 5.79 5.42 -11.42
N GLU A 110 5.45 6.70 -11.64
CA GLU A 110 4.26 7.32 -11.06
C GLU A 110 2.98 6.80 -11.72
N PHE A 111 2.97 6.65 -13.05
CA PHE A 111 1.85 6.05 -13.79
C PHE A 111 1.58 4.61 -13.36
N GLU A 112 2.62 3.79 -13.12
CA GLU A 112 2.46 2.42 -12.63
C GLU A 112 1.78 2.39 -11.25
N LYS A 113 2.13 3.32 -10.35
CA LYS A 113 1.47 3.45 -9.04
C LYS A 113 0.00 3.83 -9.18
N ILE A 114 -0.31 4.76 -10.09
CA ILE A 114 -1.69 5.18 -10.38
C ILE A 114 -2.47 3.98 -10.92
N LEU A 115 -1.95 3.25 -11.89
CA LEU A 115 -2.59 2.07 -12.47
C LEU A 115 -2.86 1.00 -11.41
N ALA A 116 -1.92 0.75 -10.50
CA ALA A 116 -2.12 -0.17 -9.38
C ALA A 116 -3.23 0.30 -8.43
N SER A 117 -3.37 1.61 -8.21
CA SER A 117 -4.45 2.16 -7.38
C SER A 117 -5.82 2.08 -8.08
N GLU A 118 -5.87 2.32 -9.39
CA GLU A 118 -7.07 2.16 -10.21
C GLU A 118 -7.57 0.71 -10.19
N GLN A 119 -6.67 -0.27 -10.33
CA GLN A 119 -7.01 -1.68 -10.25
C GLN A 119 -7.60 -2.06 -8.88
N LYS A 120 -7.11 -1.46 -7.79
CA LYS A 120 -7.68 -1.66 -6.45
C LYS A 120 -9.09 -1.06 -6.36
N LEU A 121 -9.29 0.15 -6.87
CA LEU A 121 -10.62 0.78 -6.91
C LEU A 121 -11.61 -0.03 -7.73
N ARG A 122 -11.19 -0.60 -8.85
CA ARG A 122 -12.04 -1.46 -9.68
C ARG A 122 -12.51 -2.72 -8.94
N LYS A 123 -11.63 -3.36 -8.17
CA LYS A 123 -12.03 -4.50 -7.30
C LYS A 123 -13.05 -4.09 -6.24
N VAL A 124 -12.93 -2.88 -5.68
CA VAL A 124 -13.91 -2.35 -4.72
C VAL A 124 -15.26 -2.10 -5.41
N LEU A 125 -15.26 -1.52 -6.60
CA LEU A 125 -16.48 -1.33 -7.40
C LEU A 125 -17.19 -2.65 -7.66
N ASP A 126 -16.47 -3.68 -8.12
CA ASP A 126 -17.05 -5.02 -8.34
C ASP A 126 -17.69 -5.60 -7.06
N CYS A 127 -17.07 -5.38 -5.89
CA CYS A 127 -17.62 -5.81 -4.59
C CYS A 127 -18.89 -5.02 -4.21
N LEU A 128 -18.91 -3.72 -4.48
CA LEU A 128 -20.08 -2.88 -4.23
C LEU A 128 -21.25 -3.24 -5.15
N GLU A 129 -20.99 -3.49 -6.43
CA GLU A 129 -22.00 -3.93 -7.38
C GLU A 129 -22.65 -5.26 -6.96
N LYS A 130 -21.84 -6.23 -6.53
CA LYS A 130 -22.36 -7.50 -5.98
C LYS A 130 -23.19 -7.29 -4.72
N SER A 131 -22.74 -6.39 -3.84
CA SER A 131 -23.47 -6.06 -2.61
C SER A 131 -24.80 -5.37 -2.91
N LEU A 132 -24.82 -4.48 -3.90
CA LEU A 132 -26.04 -3.81 -4.36
C LEU A 132 -27.02 -4.80 -4.99
N ALA A 133 -26.55 -5.74 -5.82
CA ALA A 133 -27.38 -6.80 -6.38
C ALA A 133 -28.00 -7.67 -5.28
N ASN A 134 -27.21 -8.06 -4.27
CA ASN A 134 -27.71 -8.79 -3.10
C ASN A 134 -28.75 -7.98 -2.30
N PHE A 135 -28.53 -6.67 -2.14
CA PHE A 135 -29.50 -5.81 -1.46
C PHE A 135 -30.81 -5.70 -2.24
N LYS A 136 -30.74 -5.52 -3.56
CA LYS A 136 -31.92 -5.50 -4.44
C LYS A 136 -32.70 -6.81 -4.35
N ALA A 137 -32.02 -7.96 -4.41
CA ALA A 137 -32.66 -9.27 -4.27
C ALA A 137 -33.38 -9.41 -2.92
N LYS A 138 -32.71 -9.07 -1.81
CA LYS A 138 -33.33 -9.09 -0.48
C LYS A 138 -34.51 -8.12 -0.36
N ASN A 139 -34.50 -7.00 -1.06
CA ASN A 139 -35.61 -6.06 -1.02
C ASN A 139 -36.83 -6.60 -1.77
N VAL A 140 -36.62 -7.27 -2.91
CA VAL A 140 -37.69 -8.00 -3.63
C VAL A 140 -38.24 -9.13 -2.77
N ASP A 141 -37.38 -9.89 -2.08
CA ASP A 141 -37.82 -10.92 -1.14
C ASP A 141 -38.65 -10.31 0.00
N LEU A 142 -38.25 -9.16 0.55
CA LEU A 142 -39.01 -8.46 1.58
C LEU A 142 -40.37 -7.97 1.09
N GLU A 143 -40.45 -7.43 -0.13
CA GLU A 143 -41.71 -7.01 -0.76
C GLU A 143 -42.64 -8.23 -0.98
N ASN A 144 -42.13 -9.34 -1.53
CA ASN A 144 -42.90 -10.57 -1.71
C ASN A 144 -43.36 -11.18 -0.38
N MET A 145 -42.49 -11.19 0.63
CA MET A 145 -42.84 -11.63 1.98
C MET A 145 -43.86 -10.71 2.67
N SER A 146 -43.92 -9.43 2.27
CA SER A 146 -44.94 -8.49 2.76
C SER A 146 -46.30 -8.74 2.10
N GLU A 147 -46.31 -9.13 0.83
CA GLU A 147 -47.51 -9.53 0.08
C GLU A 147 -48.06 -10.88 0.60
N GLU A 148 -47.20 -11.89 0.81
CA GLU A 148 -47.58 -13.20 1.37
C GLU A 148 -48.07 -13.12 2.82
N LYS A 149 -47.67 -12.09 3.57
CA LYS A 149 -48.13 -11.86 4.94
C LYS A 149 -49.46 -11.10 5.04
N LYS A 150 -50.04 -10.60 3.93
CA LYS A 150 -51.35 -9.92 3.95
C LYS A 150 -52.47 -10.84 4.47
N PRO A 151 -52.63 -12.10 4.02
CA PRO A 151 -53.64 -13.02 4.56
C PRO A 151 -53.38 -13.39 6.03
N LEU A 152 -52.11 -13.62 6.40
CA LEU A 152 -51.70 -13.87 7.78
C LEU A 152 -51.95 -12.68 8.70
N HIS A 153 -51.95 -11.45 8.19
CA HIS A 153 -52.26 -10.25 8.96
C HIS A 153 -53.77 -10.18 9.27
N GLU A 154 -54.62 -10.60 8.35
CA GLU A 154 -56.07 -10.69 8.55
C GLU A 154 -56.39 -11.81 9.55
N ASP A 155 -55.80 -13.00 9.39
CA ASP A 155 -55.94 -14.11 10.34
C ASP A 155 -55.39 -13.73 11.72
N ARG A 156 -54.22 -13.08 11.80
CA ARG A 156 -53.66 -12.59 13.07
C ARG A 156 -54.51 -11.50 13.69
N ASN A 157 -55.18 -10.64 12.91
CA ASN A 157 -56.10 -9.65 13.46
C ASN A 157 -57.37 -10.32 14.00
N ALA A 158 -57.87 -11.35 13.32
CA ALA A 158 -58.99 -12.16 13.78
C ALA A 158 -58.62 -12.94 15.06
N GLU A 159 -57.43 -13.56 15.11
CA GLU A 159 -56.90 -14.22 16.30
C GLU A 159 -56.56 -13.23 17.41
N ARG A 160 -56.11 -12.01 17.09
CA ARG A 160 -55.90 -10.94 18.06
C ARG A 160 -57.22 -10.47 18.67
N SER A 161 -58.27 -10.36 17.87
CA SER A 161 -59.63 -10.11 18.36
C SER A 161 -60.07 -11.22 19.31
N LYS A 162 -59.86 -12.50 18.96
CA LYS A 162 -60.12 -13.64 19.85
C LYS A 162 -59.26 -13.62 21.11
N CYS A 163 -58.00 -13.22 21.02
CA CYS A 163 -57.08 -13.06 22.15
C CYS A 163 -57.48 -11.88 23.03
N ASP A 164 -58.00 -10.79 22.47
CA ASP A 164 -58.52 -9.64 23.19
C ASP A 164 -59.81 -10.03 23.93
N ASP A 165 -60.68 -10.83 23.30
CA ASP A 165 -61.86 -11.43 23.93
C ASP A 165 -61.46 -12.40 25.06
N LEU A 166 -60.46 -13.25 24.82
CA LEU A 166 -59.92 -14.17 25.82
C LEU A 166 -59.19 -13.42 26.94
N THR A 167 -58.54 -12.30 26.64
CA THR A 167 -57.88 -11.41 27.62
C THR A 167 -58.91 -10.66 28.45
N ALA A 168 -60.03 -10.26 27.85
CA ALA A 168 -61.17 -9.72 28.57
C ALA A 168 -61.76 -10.77 29.53
N GLU A 169 -61.86 -12.02 29.08
CA GLU A 169 -62.32 -13.14 29.92
C GLU A 169 -61.29 -13.54 30.99
N ILE A 170 -59.99 -13.53 30.68
CA ILE A 170 -58.91 -13.70 31.67
C ILE A 170 -58.90 -12.55 32.66
N ARG A 171 -59.14 -11.30 32.25
CA ARG A 171 -59.33 -10.17 33.18
C ARG A 171 -60.53 -10.39 34.07
N ARG A 172 -61.64 -10.87 33.52
CA ARG A 172 -62.85 -11.22 34.26
C ARG A 172 -62.62 -12.35 35.26
N LEU A 173 -61.79 -13.33 34.89
CA LEU A 173 -61.38 -14.46 35.74
C LEU A 173 -60.31 -14.06 36.76
N ASN A 174 -59.37 -13.18 36.42
CA ASN A 174 -58.39 -12.58 37.34
C ASN A 174 -59.03 -11.57 38.30
N LEU A 175 -60.19 -11.00 37.96
CA LEU A 175 -61.03 -10.26 38.91
C LEU A 175 -61.79 -11.20 39.87
N ARG A 176 -61.92 -12.49 39.53
CA ARG A 176 -62.53 -13.54 40.36
C ARG A 176 -61.53 -14.37 41.15
N LEU A 177 -60.31 -14.51 40.65
CA LEU A 177 -59.20 -15.20 41.28
C LEU A 177 -58.37 -14.16 42.04
N SER A 178 -58.26 -14.32 43.35
CA SER A 178 -57.50 -13.44 44.23
C SER A 178 -56.02 -13.27 43.77
N PRO A 179 -55.38 -12.14 44.10
CA PRO A 179 -54.13 -11.71 43.46
C PRO A 179 -52.94 -12.44 44.07
N LYS A 180 -52.55 -13.58 43.50
CA LYS A 180 -51.26 -14.20 43.78
C LYS A 180 -50.65 -14.71 42.47
N MET A 181 -49.54 -14.09 42.08
CA MET A 181 -48.65 -14.37 40.93
C MET A 181 -48.94 -13.64 39.61
N ALA A 182 -48.73 -12.32 39.61
CA ALA A 182 -48.59 -11.53 38.39
C ALA A 182 -47.11 -11.53 37.93
N GLY A 183 -46.74 -12.43 37.02
CA GLY A 183 -45.42 -12.40 36.37
C GLY A 183 -45.31 -11.27 35.33
N ARG A 184 -44.22 -10.50 35.36
CA ARG A 184 -43.90 -9.44 34.37
C ARG A 184 -42.96 -9.98 33.29
N ILE A 185 -43.27 -9.73 32.01
CA ILE A 185 -42.47 -10.22 30.88
C ILE A 185 -41.45 -9.16 30.45
N HIS A 186 -40.18 -9.54 30.42
CA HIS A 186 -39.04 -8.75 29.99
C HIS A 186 -38.36 -9.44 28.80
N TYR A 187 -38.82 -9.20 27.57
CA TYR A 187 -38.28 -9.88 26.39
C TYR A 187 -37.06 -9.16 25.81
N TYR A 188 -36.12 -9.93 25.26
CA TYR A 188 -34.99 -9.38 24.52
C TYR A 188 -35.46 -8.86 23.16
N SER A 189 -35.11 -7.60 22.86
CA SER A 189 -35.29 -6.99 21.53
C SER A 189 -34.00 -6.36 21.01
N LYS A 190 -33.20 -5.80 21.91
CA LYS A 190 -31.89 -5.18 21.63
C LYS A 190 -31.07 -5.07 22.92
N ASP A 191 -29.76 -5.22 22.80
CA ASP A 191 -28.81 -5.12 23.91
C ASP A 191 -28.98 -3.82 24.72
N PHE A 192 -29.21 -3.96 26.03
CA PHE A 192 -29.37 -2.85 26.98
C PHE A 192 -30.51 -1.87 26.65
N TYR A 193 -31.51 -2.32 25.88
CA TYR A 193 -32.74 -1.56 25.64
C TYR A 193 -33.67 -1.60 26.88
N ILE A 194 -34.68 -0.73 26.92
CA ILE A 194 -35.54 -0.44 28.09
C ILE A 194 -36.39 -1.62 28.60
N ASN A 195 -36.33 -2.79 27.96
CA ASN A 195 -37.16 -3.95 28.29
C ASN A 195 -36.51 -4.93 29.28
N GLY A 196 -35.26 -4.70 29.66
CA GLY A 196 -34.53 -5.59 30.56
C GLY A 196 -34.95 -5.49 32.04
N VAL A 197 -34.72 -6.56 32.78
CA VAL A 197 -35.03 -6.68 34.21
C VAL A 197 -34.19 -5.73 35.05
N VAL A 198 -32.88 -5.61 34.76
CA VAL A 198 -31.98 -4.69 35.49
C VAL A 198 -32.43 -3.27 35.23
N TYR A 199 -32.73 -2.89 33.99
CA TYR A 199 -33.31 -1.58 33.69
C TYR A 199 -34.60 -1.33 34.48
N ALA A 200 -35.58 -2.24 34.41
CA ALA A 200 -36.86 -2.08 35.09
C ALA A 200 -36.71 -1.98 36.63
N LEU A 201 -35.84 -2.79 37.21
CA LEU A 201 -35.59 -2.82 38.65
C LEU A 201 -34.55 -1.79 39.13
N THR A 202 -34.06 -0.90 38.27
CA THR A 202 -33.18 0.23 38.67
C THR A 202 -33.79 1.59 38.34
N THR A 203 -34.74 1.64 37.40
CA THR A 203 -35.47 2.85 37.00
C THR A 203 -36.73 3.10 37.82
N ASN A 204 -37.52 2.06 38.11
CA ASN A 204 -38.75 2.20 38.89
C ASN A 204 -38.52 2.56 40.37
N PHE A 205 -37.30 2.40 40.88
CA PHE A 205 -36.94 2.67 42.28
C PHE A 205 -36.16 3.99 42.49
N ARG A 206 -36.28 4.94 41.55
CA ARG A 206 -35.72 6.30 41.67
C ARG A 206 -36.70 7.33 42.25
N GLY A 207 -37.92 6.92 42.60
CA GLY A 207 -38.91 7.79 43.24
C GLY A 207 -38.61 8.00 44.75
N PRO A 208 -38.95 9.17 45.33
CA PRO A 208 -38.64 9.53 46.72
C PRO A 208 -39.31 8.65 47.79
N ASN A 209 -40.26 7.78 47.43
CA ASN A 209 -41.03 6.92 48.35
C ASN A 209 -40.82 5.40 48.13
N SER A 210 -39.71 4.98 47.52
CA SER A 210 -39.46 3.55 47.28
C SER A 210 -39.01 2.83 48.56
N THR A 211 -39.91 2.11 49.21
CA THR A 211 -39.61 1.20 50.35
C THR A 211 -39.05 -0.17 49.92
N GLN A 212 -38.97 -0.45 48.60
CA GLN A 212 -38.47 -1.72 48.09
C GLN A 212 -36.94 -1.74 47.95
N THR A 213 -36.35 -2.83 48.43
CA THR A 213 -34.91 -3.15 48.35
C THR A 213 -34.43 -3.01 46.91
N ARG A 214 -33.33 -2.28 46.69
CA ARG A 214 -32.69 -2.19 45.36
C ARG A 214 -32.00 -3.50 45.04
N ILE A 215 -32.03 -3.92 43.77
CA ILE A 215 -31.18 -5.02 43.31
C ILE A 215 -29.72 -4.72 43.60
N ILE A 216 -28.94 -5.76 43.91
CA ILE A 216 -27.56 -5.63 44.37
C ILE A 216 -26.64 -6.36 43.41
N ALA A 217 -25.49 -5.77 43.12
CA ALA A 217 -24.39 -6.47 42.45
C ALA A 217 -23.23 -6.64 43.42
N THR A 218 -22.69 -7.85 43.50
CA THR A 218 -21.52 -8.22 44.30
C THR A 218 -20.48 -8.94 43.43
N ARG A 219 -19.26 -9.07 43.94
CA ARG A 219 -18.16 -9.75 43.24
C ARG A 219 -17.19 -10.39 44.23
N SER A 220 -16.35 -11.29 43.73
CA SER A 220 -15.39 -12.06 44.54
C SER A 220 -14.29 -11.21 45.18
N SER A 221 -13.85 -10.15 44.51
CA SER A 221 -12.80 -9.24 44.98
C SER A 221 -12.87 -7.89 44.27
N ASP A 222 -12.33 -6.86 44.89
CA ASP A 222 -12.32 -5.48 44.38
C ASP A 222 -10.93 -5.11 43.81
N GLU A 223 -10.88 -4.75 42.52
CA GLU A 223 -9.71 -4.16 41.85
C GLU A 223 -10.02 -2.74 41.35
N GLU A 224 -11.02 -2.60 40.48
CA GLU A 224 -11.41 -1.32 39.86
C GLU A 224 -12.92 -1.10 39.97
N GLY A 225 -13.35 0.15 40.14
CA GLY A 225 -14.76 0.56 40.19
C GLY A 225 -15.55 -0.06 41.35
N LYS A 226 -16.88 0.04 41.30
CA LYS A 226 -17.79 -0.57 42.29
C LYS A 226 -18.62 -1.67 41.65
N ALA A 227 -18.93 -2.72 42.41
CA ALA A 227 -19.77 -3.80 41.89
C ALA A 227 -21.14 -3.31 41.39
N THR A 228 -21.71 -2.27 42.00
CA THR A 228 -22.98 -1.66 41.58
C THR A 228 -22.95 -1.00 40.21
N ASP A 229 -21.77 -0.67 39.68
CA ASP A 229 -21.64 0.09 38.44
C ASP A 229 -22.20 -0.66 37.22
N ILE A 230 -22.17 -2.00 37.24
CA ILE A 230 -22.72 -2.84 36.16
C ILE A 230 -24.25 -2.71 36.03
N LEU A 231 -24.94 -2.18 37.06
CA LEU A 231 -26.38 -2.01 37.09
C LEU A 231 -26.82 -0.64 36.56
N GLU A 232 -25.91 0.32 36.38
CA GLU A 232 -26.29 1.69 36.02
C GLU A 232 -26.68 1.87 34.54
N ASN A 233 -26.36 0.89 33.69
CA ASN A 233 -26.55 0.91 32.24
C ASN A 233 -26.16 2.26 31.59
N ARG A 234 -24.95 2.75 31.92
CA ARG A 234 -24.39 4.01 31.41
C ARG A 234 -23.09 3.80 30.66
N VAL A 235 -22.87 4.58 29.60
CA VAL A 235 -21.65 4.54 28.76
C VAL A 235 -20.95 5.91 28.68
N ASP A 236 -21.51 6.93 29.32
CA ASP A 236 -21.04 8.33 29.33
C ASP A 236 -19.93 8.58 30.35
N ARG A 237 -19.64 7.63 31.24
CA ARG A 237 -18.74 7.83 32.41
C ARG A 237 -17.44 7.04 32.39
N GLU A 238 -17.05 6.43 31.28
CA GLU A 238 -15.86 5.57 31.17
C GLU A 238 -15.74 4.50 32.28
N ILE A 239 -16.87 4.00 32.78
CA ILE A 239 -16.85 3.10 33.94
C ILE A 239 -16.33 1.73 33.53
N VAL A 240 -15.25 1.30 34.19
CA VAL A 240 -14.74 -0.07 34.22
C VAL A 240 -14.86 -0.54 35.65
N SER A 241 -15.37 -1.75 35.86
CA SER A 241 -15.28 -2.41 37.16
C SER A 241 -14.70 -3.80 37.01
N GLY A 242 -13.72 -4.13 37.84
CA GLY A 242 -12.92 -5.34 37.73
C GLY A 242 -12.73 -6.07 39.05
N THR A 243 -12.62 -7.39 39.00
CA THR A 243 -12.06 -8.20 40.09
C THR A 243 -10.54 -8.23 40.03
N LYS A 244 -9.91 -8.65 41.13
CA LYS A 244 -8.47 -8.95 41.12
C LYS A 244 -8.18 -10.11 40.15
N ALA A 245 -6.91 -10.27 39.79
CA ALA A 245 -6.47 -11.33 38.88
C ALA A 245 -6.38 -12.70 39.59
N GLU A 246 -7.51 -13.17 40.14
CA GLU A 246 -7.62 -14.39 40.95
C GLU A 246 -8.46 -15.45 40.23
N GLU A 247 -8.08 -16.72 40.38
CA GLU A 247 -8.88 -17.85 39.89
C GLU A 247 -10.26 -17.87 40.52
N GLN A 248 -11.26 -18.41 39.80
CA GLN A 248 -12.65 -18.46 40.25
C GLN A 248 -13.24 -17.07 40.59
N SER A 249 -12.71 -16.00 39.99
CA SER A 249 -13.32 -14.67 40.05
C SER A 249 -14.78 -14.71 39.61
N TRP A 250 -15.66 -14.00 40.30
CA TRP A 250 -17.08 -13.96 39.96
C TRP A 250 -17.74 -12.61 40.19
N TRP A 251 -18.85 -12.40 39.48
CA TRP A 251 -19.79 -11.30 39.62
C TRP A 251 -21.20 -11.86 39.81
N CYS A 252 -21.99 -11.29 40.71
CA CYS A 252 -23.34 -11.77 41.03
C CYS A 252 -24.34 -10.62 41.07
N VAL A 253 -25.53 -10.83 40.52
CA VAL A 253 -26.69 -9.95 40.66
C VAL A 253 -27.73 -10.65 41.53
N ASP A 254 -28.14 -9.99 42.62
CA ASP A 254 -29.25 -10.36 43.48
C ASP A 254 -30.49 -9.53 43.09
N LEU A 255 -31.54 -10.22 42.63
CA LEU A 255 -32.83 -9.60 42.30
C LEU A 255 -33.68 -9.25 43.53
N THR A 256 -33.16 -9.43 44.75
CA THR A 256 -33.82 -9.28 46.05
C THR A 256 -34.78 -10.42 46.39
N GLU A 257 -35.17 -10.50 47.66
CA GLU A 257 -36.12 -11.47 48.22
C GLU A 257 -37.50 -11.43 47.58
N ASN A 258 -37.80 -10.36 46.85
CA ASN A 258 -39.10 -10.15 46.24
C ASN A 258 -39.24 -10.83 44.88
N TYR A 259 -38.13 -11.20 44.22
CA TYR A 259 -38.16 -11.59 42.82
C TYR A 259 -37.40 -12.88 42.52
N ALA A 260 -37.95 -13.66 41.59
CA ALA A 260 -37.21 -14.68 40.85
C ALA A 260 -37.47 -14.51 39.35
N LEU A 261 -36.54 -14.96 38.53
CA LEU A 261 -36.55 -14.76 37.10
C LEU A 261 -36.36 -16.08 36.36
N TYR A 262 -37.32 -16.41 35.49
CA TYR A 262 -37.12 -17.40 34.43
C TYR A 262 -36.29 -16.76 33.33
N LEU A 263 -34.96 -16.93 33.39
CA LEU A 263 -34.04 -16.26 32.48
C LEU A 263 -34.12 -16.86 31.07
N THR A 264 -34.28 -16.00 30.07
CA THR A 264 -34.31 -16.35 28.65
C THR A 264 -33.12 -15.83 27.89
N HIS A 265 -32.60 -14.65 28.26
CA HIS A 265 -31.42 -14.06 27.66
C HIS A 265 -30.68 -13.25 28.73
N TYR A 266 -29.38 -13.07 28.51
CA TYR A 266 -28.61 -12.08 29.26
C TYR A 266 -27.62 -11.38 28.33
N THR A 267 -27.34 -10.12 28.64
CA THR A 267 -26.34 -9.31 27.95
C THR A 267 -25.23 -8.94 28.92
N LEU A 268 -23.98 -9.02 28.47
CA LEU A 268 -22.82 -8.45 29.17
C LEU A 268 -22.22 -7.33 28.34
N ARG A 269 -21.56 -6.39 29.03
CA ARG A 269 -20.79 -5.30 28.44
C ARG A 269 -19.43 -5.20 29.09
N HIS A 270 -18.36 -5.19 28.30
CA HIS A 270 -17.01 -4.92 28.82
C HIS A 270 -16.80 -3.40 28.99
N GLY A 271 -15.77 -2.98 29.72
CA GLY A 271 -15.43 -1.57 29.89
C GLY A 271 -14.82 -0.91 28.64
N PRO A 272 -14.67 0.42 28.58
CA PRO A 272 -14.12 1.12 27.41
C PRO A 272 -12.68 0.70 27.06
N LYS A 273 -11.86 0.37 28.06
CA LYS A 273 -10.43 0.08 27.94
C LYS A 273 -10.07 -1.40 28.20
N THR A 274 -11.07 -2.28 28.16
CA THR A 274 -10.90 -3.72 28.47
C THR A 274 -11.09 -4.61 27.24
N ASN A 275 -10.89 -4.03 26.06
CA ASN A 275 -10.87 -4.69 24.75
C ASN A 275 -9.72 -5.72 24.61
N ILE A 276 -8.76 -5.74 25.54
CA ILE A 276 -7.66 -6.71 25.59
C ILE A 276 -7.79 -7.73 26.75
N SER A 277 -8.79 -7.56 27.63
CA SER A 277 -9.01 -8.39 28.83
C SER A 277 -10.47 -8.87 28.96
N TYR A 278 -11.22 -8.89 27.86
CA TYR A 278 -12.59 -9.38 27.82
C TYR A 278 -12.69 -10.88 28.15
N LEU A 279 -13.85 -11.25 28.69
CA LEU A 279 -14.14 -12.60 29.17
C LEU A 279 -14.18 -13.59 27.99
N LEU A 280 -13.56 -14.77 28.18
CA LEU A 280 -13.52 -15.86 27.21
C LEU A 280 -14.09 -17.16 27.78
N ASN A 281 -13.78 -17.45 29.05
CA ASN A 281 -14.09 -18.71 29.70
C ASN A 281 -14.88 -18.43 30.98
N TRP A 282 -16.18 -18.69 30.96
CA TRP A 282 -17.05 -18.50 32.12
C TRP A 282 -18.26 -19.41 32.08
N ARG A 283 -18.98 -19.45 33.20
CA ARG A 283 -20.33 -19.99 33.27
C ARG A 283 -21.27 -18.96 33.87
N LEU A 284 -22.48 -18.90 33.32
CA LEU A 284 -23.60 -18.24 33.96
C LEU A 284 -24.31 -19.26 34.84
N GLU A 285 -24.53 -18.90 36.10
CA GLU A 285 -25.18 -19.74 37.09
C GLU A 285 -26.39 -19.02 37.70
N GLY A 286 -27.41 -19.78 38.04
CA GLY A 286 -28.60 -19.34 38.76
C GLY A 286 -28.67 -19.97 40.14
N SER A 287 -29.16 -19.22 41.13
CA SER A 287 -29.42 -19.73 42.47
C SER A 287 -30.65 -19.09 43.10
N LEU A 288 -31.36 -19.84 43.94
CA LEU A 288 -32.47 -19.31 44.75
C LEU A 288 -32.01 -18.83 46.13
N ASP A 289 -30.96 -19.44 46.68
CA ASP A 289 -30.49 -19.26 48.06
C ASP A 289 -29.10 -18.60 48.16
N GLY A 290 -28.42 -18.40 47.03
CA GLY A 290 -27.05 -17.90 46.95
C GLY A 290 -25.98 -18.94 47.33
N GLN A 291 -26.38 -20.17 47.68
CA GLN A 291 -25.50 -21.24 48.16
C GLN A 291 -25.42 -22.39 47.16
N SER A 292 -26.57 -22.81 46.63
CA SER A 292 -26.73 -23.88 45.66
C SER A 292 -26.85 -23.28 44.27
N TRP A 293 -25.89 -23.57 43.39
CA TRP A 293 -25.79 -22.94 42.08
C TRP A 293 -26.02 -23.95 40.96
N GLN A 294 -26.96 -23.63 40.07
CA GLN A 294 -27.20 -24.38 38.83
C GLN A 294 -26.52 -23.66 37.67
N THR A 295 -25.71 -24.37 36.87
CA THR A 295 -25.18 -23.81 35.63
C THR A 295 -26.30 -23.65 34.60
N LEU A 296 -26.51 -22.43 34.12
CA LEU A 296 -27.50 -22.08 33.10
C LEU A 296 -26.88 -22.09 31.70
N ARG A 297 -25.62 -21.64 31.59
CA ARG A 297 -24.88 -21.63 30.32
C ARG A 297 -23.38 -21.71 30.57
N ARG A 298 -22.67 -22.48 29.75
CA ARG A 298 -21.20 -22.58 29.76
C ARG A 298 -20.62 -21.90 28.52
N HIS A 299 -19.52 -21.20 28.70
CA HIS A 299 -18.77 -20.51 27.66
C HIS A 299 -17.31 -20.94 27.74
N ASP A 300 -16.86 -21.63 26.72
CA ASP A 300 -15.47 -22.07 26.55
C ASP A 300 -14.89 -21.35 25.34
N ASN A 301 -13.91 -20.47 25.56
CA ASN A 301 -13.30 -19.61 24.54
C ASN A 301 -14.34 -18.82 23.70
N ASP A 302 -15.39 -18.32 24.34
CA ASP A 302 -16.46 -17.55 23.70
C ASP A 302 -15.95 -16.18 23.27
N ARG A 303 -16.19 -15.85 21.99
CA ARG A 303 -15.69 -14.62 21.34
C ARG A 303 -16.78 -13.57 21.14
N GLY A 304 -17.93 -13.69 21.78
CA GLY A 304 -19.04 -12.73 21.67
C GLY A 304 -18.63 -11.30 22.05
N LEU A 305 -17.74 -11.18 23.03
CA LEU A 305 -17.17 -9.90 23.48
C LEU A 305 -15.88 -9.50 22.75
N THR A 306 -15.50 -10.19 21.67
CA THR A 306 -14.31 -9.84 20.88
C THR A 306 -14.52 -8.54 20.09
N GLY A 307 -13.42 -7.84 19.82
CA GLY A 307 -13.38 -6.62 19.01
C GLY A 307 -12.66 -5.48 19.70
N ASN A 308 -12.22 -4.49 18.90
CA ASN A 308 -11.45 -3.34 19.38
C ASN A 308 -12.31 -2.11 19.68
N HIS A 309 -13.61 -2.32 19.97
CA HIS A 309 -14.55 -1.23 20.22
C HIS A 309 -14.81 -1.08 21.72
N PRO A 310 -14.81 0.15 22.26
CA PRO A 310 -15.19 0.37 23.64
C PRO A 310 -16.62 -0.11 23.89
N TYR A 311 -16.90 -0.62 25.09
CA TYR A 311 -18.24 -1.06 25.49
C TYR A 311 -18.87 -2.12 24.59
N ARG A 312 -18.08 -3.08 24.08
CA ARG A 312 -18.63 -4.21 23.34
C ARG A 312 -19.65 -4.93 24.21
N ARG A 313 -20.77 -5.26 23.58
CA ARG A 313 -21.89 -5.99 24.16
C ARG A 313 -22.08 -7.29 23.41
N CYS A 314 -22.55 -8.29 24.11
CA CYS A 314 -23.03 -9.51 23.50
C CYS A 314 -24.18 -10.04 24.34
N THR A 315 -25.18 -10.58 23.66
CA THR A 315 -26.35 -11.23 24.26
C THR A 315 -26.32 -12.69 23.92
N TRP A 316 -26.61 -13.53 24.91
CA TRP A 316 -26.76 -14.96 24.74
C TRP A 316 -28.14 -15.39 25.21
N ALA A 317 -28.79 -16.27 24.45
CA ALA A 317 -30.01 -16.94 24.86
C ALA A 317 -29.71 -18.00 25.94
N ILE A 318 -30.71 -18.42 26.70
CA ILE A 318 -30.62 -19.54 27.62
C ILE A 318 -31.37 -20.70 26.99
N ASP A 319 -30.66 -21.82 26.81
CA ASP A 319 -31.21 -23.01 26.18
C ASP A 319 -31.81 -23.95 27.24
N GLY A 320 -32.97 -24.52 26.94
CA GLY A 320 -33.64 -25.50 27.79
C GLY A 320 -34.64 -24.93 28.80
N ASN A 321 -35.31 -25.83 29.52
CA ASN A 321 -36.28 -25.47 30.54
C ASN A 321 -35.53 -25.16 31.85
N VAL A 322 -35.32 -23.88 32.14
CA VAL A 322 -34.61 -23.42 33.34
C VAL A 322 -35.59 -23.03 34.43
N ASN A 323 -35.23 -23.32 35.68
CA ASN A 323 -35.98 -22.87 36.86
C ASN A 323 -35.89 -21.33 36.99
N ALA A 324 -36.78 -20.75 37.79
CA ALA A 324 -36.66 -19.35 38.18
C ALA A 324 -35.58 -19.19 39.28
N PHE A 325 -34.75 -18.16 39.15
CA PHE A 325 -33.68 -17.87 40.12
C PHE A 325 -33.72 -16.42 40.60
N ARG A 326 -33.26 -16.20 41.84
CA ARG A 326 -33.08 -14.88 42.43
C ARG A 326 -31.69 -14.31 42.13
N TYR A 327 -30.68 -15.17 42.20
CA TYR A 327 -29.28 -14.81 42.01
C TYR A 327 -28.79 -15.27 40.64
N PHE A 328 -28.03 -14.40 39.97
CA PHE A 328 -27.37 -14.70 38.71
C PHE A 328 -25.89 -14.39 38.80
N ARG A 329 -25.03 -15.41 38.64
CA ARG A 329 -23.58 -15.29 38.81
C ARG A 329 -22.84 -15.60 37.52
N ILE A 330 -21.94 -14.71 37.14
CA ILE A 330 -20.89 -14.95 36.13
C ILE A 330 -19.66 -15.42 36.87
N LEU A 331 -19.26 -16.67 36.65
CA LEU A 331 -18.09 -17.28 37.30
C LEU A 331 -17.04 -17.64 36.24
N GLN A 332 -15.85 -17.06 36.37
CA GLN A 332 -14.74 -17.30 35.46
C GLN A 332 -14.22 -18.73 35.60
N THR A 333 -14.12 -19.44 34.48
CA THR A 333 -13.67 -20.85 34.43
C THR A 333 -12.30 -21.02 33.79
N GLY A 334 -11.74 -19.94 33.24
CA GLY A 334 -10.42 -19.90 32.65
C GLY A 334 -9.98 -18.46 32.37
N LYS A 335 -8.79 -18.30 31.79
CA LYS A 335 -8.20 -17.00 31.52
C LYS A 335 -9.07 -16.15 30.57
N ASN A 336 -9.07 -14.85 30.77
CA ASN A 336 -9.62 -13.86 29.84
C ASN A 336 -8.70 -13.69 28.62
N SER A 337 -9.06 -12.83 27.67
CA SER A 337 -8.30 -12.62 26.41
C SER A 337 -6.87 -12.11 26.58
N SER A 338 -6.50 -11.57 27.75
CA SER A 338 -5.11 -11.18 28.07
C SER A 338 -4.25 -12.34 28.56
N GLY A 339 -4.82 -13.54 28.70
CA GLY A 339 -4.14 -14.70 29.29
C GLY A 339 -4.03 -14.64 30.81
N ARG A 340 -4.82 -13.78 31.48
CA ARG A 340 -4.87 -13.63 32.94
C ARG A 340 -6.25 -13.98 33.50
N PHE A 341 -6.33 -14.14 34.82
CA PHE A 341 -7.61 -14.19 35.54
C PHE A 341 -8.10 -12.77 35.84
N GLY A 342 -9.36 -12.67 36.29
CA GLY A 342 -10.07 -11.42 36.53
C GLY A 342 -11.18 -11.17 35.50
N ILE A 343 -12.30 -10.62 35.98
CA ILE A 343 -13.48 -10.27 35.19
C ILE A 343 -13.66 -8.75 35.21
N PHE A 344 -13.68 -8.12 34.03
CA PHE A 344 -13.91 -6.69 33.86
C PHE A 344 -15.20 -6.43 33.09
N LEU A 345 -16.16 -5.77 33.72
CA LEU A 345 -17.48 -5.47 33.17
C LEU A 345 -17.85 -4.00 33.40
N SER A 346 -18.76 -3.50 32.57
CA SER A 346 -19.39 -2.17 32.69
C SER A 346 -20.92 -2.23 32.57
N GLY A 347 -21.49 -3.43 32.46
CA GLY A 347 -22.93 -3.61 32.31
C GLY A 347 -23.34 -5.08 32.31
N ILE A 348 -24.50 -5.34 32.92
CA ILE A 348 -25.25 -6.58 32.79
C ILE A 348 -26.73 -6.27 32.61
N GLU A 349 -27.41 -7.05 31.77
CA GLU A 349 -28.85 -6.96 31.59
C GLU A 349 -29.44 -8.38 31.50
N LEU A 350 -30.62 -8.59 32.10
CA LEU A 350 -31.29 -9.89 32.19
C LEU A 350 -32.68 -9.79 31.56
N TYR A 351 -33.13 -10.86 30.89
CA TYR A 351 -34.41 -10.90 30.19
C TYR A 351 -35.13 -12.21 30.48
N GLY A 352 -36.43 -12.17 30.67
CA GLY A 352 -37.24 -13.34 30.99
C GLY A 352 -38.59 -13.02 31.61
N VAL A 353 -39.16 -14.00 32.31
CA VAL A 353 -40.39 -13.81 33.08
C VAL A 353 -40.03 -13.58 34.55
N LEU A 354 -40.18 -12.33 34.99
CA LEU A 354 -39.93 -11.91 36.36
C LEU A 354 -41.18 -12.17 37.21
N ILE A 355 -41.06 -13.04 38.21
CA ILE A 355 -42.13 -13.38 39.13
C ILE A 355 -41.86 -12.73 40.50
N GLU A 356 -42.92 -12.20 41.10
CA GLU A 356 -42.88 -11.77 42.50
C GLU A 356 -43.07 -13.00 43.40
N ILE A 357 -42.08 -13.26 44.25
CA ILE A 357 -42.04 -14.39 45.19
C ILE A 357 -42.16 -13.95 46.65
N GLY A 358 -42.01 -12.65 46.93
CA GLY A 358 -42.16 -12.06 48.26
C GLY A 358 -43.30 -11.05 48.31
N SER A 359 -44.20 -11.23 49.29
CA SER A 359 -45.16 -10.23 49.78
C SER A 359 -44.96 -10.10 51.28
#